data_AF-A0A6P6TGH4-F1
#
_entry.id   AF-A0A6P6TGH4-F1
#
_cell.length_a   1.000
_cell.length_b   1.000
_cell.length_c   1.000
_cell.angle_alpha   90.00
_cell.angle_beta   90.00
_cell.angle_gamma   90.00
#
_symmetry.space_group_name_H-M   'P 1'
#
loop_
_entity.id
_entity.type
_entity.pdbx_description
1 polymer ?
#
loop_
_entity_poly.entity_id
_entity_poly.type
_entity_poly.pdbx_seq_one_letter_code
_entity_poly.pdbx_strand_id
1 'polypeptide(L)'
;MLMNLSKEPGWKSNKGGLSKSLCGEVHVGGTPHMIRTCDVSGSQSTKEHTWERGKVEHLLPVVDSFHLYDRSGRAVSHDERLQVDRIPAIVELCIQAGVDIPEHPTRRREYPIYRVAGRLIDFEKRFPKDYSSGKDISAFGFWDTPLKSGGVEKNLDLLSDDIKGFAEKGMEAWEKMRSGAIKLMQKYAVQTCGYCSEVQVGPNGHRVRQCQAFKHQMRDGQHAWQESTIDDVVPPVYVWHVRDHHPVVLVDALKRYYGKLPAVVELFAQAGAKVGESYNGVMREDVVVPELDEEKLVV
;
A
#
# COMPACT_ATOMS: atom_id res chain seq x y z
N MET A 1 -14.05 -14.74 10.55
CA MET A 1 -13.00 -15.15 9.59
C MET A 1 -13.57 -16.28 8.74
N LEU A 2 -13.96 -16.02 7.49
CA LEU A 2 -14.29 -17.09 6.53
C LEU A 2 -13.24 -17.07 5.42
N MET A 3 -12.12 -17.71 5.73
CA MET A 3 -11.42 -18.49 4.72
C MET A 3 -12.23 -19.77 4.55
N ASN A 4 -12.78 -20.04 3.36
CA ASN A 4 -13.14 -21.40 3.01
C ASN A 4 -12.82 -21.69 1.54
N LEU A 5 -12.09 -22.79 1.37
CA LEU A 5 -11.73 -23.47 0.15
C LEU A 5 -12.89 -24.36 -0.28
N SER A 6 -13.28 -24.31 -1.55
CA SER A 6 -13.57 -25.52 -2.37
C SER A 6 -13.98 -25.14 -3.80
N LYS A 7 -13.47 -25.95 -4.73
CA LYS A 7 -13.76 -26.07 -6.18
C LYS A 7 -15.25 -26.40 -6.42
N GLU A 8 -15.92 -26.27 -7.57
CA GLU A 8 -15.56 -26.13 -8.99
C GLU A 8 -16.84 -25.74 -9.83
N PRO A 9 -16.89 -25.79 -11.19
CA PRO A 9 -17.10 -24.62 -12.04
C PRO A 9 -18.47 -24.57 -12.74
N GLY A 10 -18.81 -23.42 -13.32
CA GLY A 10 -19.78 -23.41 -14.41
C GLY A 10 -20.36 -22.05 -14.75
N TRP A 11 -19.75 -21.36 -15.73
CA TRP A 11 -20.56 -20.72 -16.76
C TRP A 11 -19.80 -20.53 -18.06
N LYS A 12 -20.49 -20.87 -19.15
CA LYS A 12 -20.02 -20.92 -20.53
C LYS A 12 -19.75 -19.52 -21.08
N SER A 13 -18.67 -19.40 -21.86
CA SER A 13 -18.37 -18.20 -22.64
C SER A 13 -19.43 -17.95 -23.69
N ASN A 14 -19.86 -16.69 -23.83
CA ASN A 14 -20.28 -16.17 -25.12
C ASN A 14 -19.64 -14.80 -25.37
N LYS A 15 -19.17 -14.65 -26.60
CA LYS A 15 -18.30 -13.57 -27.09
C LYS A 15 -19.01 -12.21 -27.08
N GLY A 16 -18.30 -11.20 -26.58
CA GLY A 16 -18.64 -9.78 -26.62
C GLY A 16 -17.79 -9.08 -25.58
N GLY A 17 -16.89 -8.17 -25.98
CA GLY A 17 -15.83 -7.62 -25.12
C GLY A 17 -16.35 -7.10 -23.78
N LEU A 18 -16.07 -7.84 -22.70
CA LEU A 18 -16.41 -7.48 -21.33
C LEU A 18 -15.23 -6.71 -20.73
N SER A 19 -15.28 -5.38 -20.79
CA SER A 19 -14.60 -4.55 -19.81
C SER A 19 -15.35 -4.72 -18.49
N LYS A 20 -14.99 -5.75 -17.71
CA LYS A 20 -15.49 -5.90 -16.33
C LYS A 20 -14.68 -4.94 -15.45
N SER A 21 -15.05 -3.66 -15.45
CA SER A 21 -14.52 -2.72 -14.48
C SER A 21 -15.04 -3.12 -13.09
N LEU A 22 -14.14 -3.55 -12.21
CA LEU A 22 -14.49 -3.88 -10.83
C LEU A 22 -14.51 -2.60 -10.01
N CYS A 23 -15.50 -2.46 -9.12
CA CYS A 23 -15.49 -1.35 -8.17
C CYS A 23 -14.36 -1.61 -7.16
N GLY A 24 -13.62 -0.56 -6.78
CA GLY A 24 -12.55 -0.65 -5.80
C GLY A 24 -13.04 -0.69 -4.34
N GLU A 25 -14.35 -0.85 -4.11
CA GLU A 25 -14.90 -0.87 -2.75
C GLU A 25 -14.57 -2.17 -2.03
N VAL A 26 -14.15 -2.03 -0.76
CA VAL A 26 -13.73 -3.14 0.09
C VAL A 26 -14.66 -3.19 1.31
N HIS A 27 -15.04 -4.40 1.69
CA HIS A 27 -15.78 -4.67 2.92
C HIS A 27 -15.02 -5.68 3.77
N VAL A 28 -15.02 -5.45 5.08
CA VAL A 28 -14.43 -6.35 6.07
C VAL A 28 -15.52 -6.68 7.08
N GLY A 29 -15.92 -7.95 7.12
CA GLY A 29 -17.04 -8.40 7.94
C GLY A 29 -17.62 -9.73 7.44
N GLY A 30 -18.54 -10.30 8.20
CA GLY A 30 -19.22 -11.56 7.83
C GLY A 30 -20.31 -11.37 6.78
N THR A 31 -21.01 -10.23 6.82
CA THR A 31 -22.12 -9.92 5.91
C THR A 31 -21.85 -8.59 5.20
N PRO A 32 -21.70 -8.58 3.86
CA PRO A 32 -21.45 -7.37 3.11
C PRO A 32 -22.55 -6.31 3.27
N HIS A 33 -22.17 -5.04 3.19
CA HIS A 33 -23.12 -3.94 3.27
C HIS A 33 -23.95 -3.78 1.99
N MET A 34 -25.09 -3.10 2.13
CA MET A 34 -26.00 -2.71 1.05
C MET A 34 -25.94 -1.21 0.72
N ILE A 35 -24.85 -0.53 1.11
CA ILE A 35 -24.60 0.88 0.76
C ILE A 35 -24.37 1.00 -0.76
N ARG A 36 -25.01 2.00 -1.37
CA ARG A 36 -25.13 2.17 -2.83
C ARG A 36 -24.12 3.18 -3.36
N THR A 37 -22.86 2.78 -3.35
CA THR A 37 -21.70 3.64 -3.65
C THR A 37 -20.95 3.25 -4.91
N CYS A 38 -21.44 2.28 -5.68
CA CYS A 38 -20.80 1.84 -6.93
C CYS A 38 -20.73 2.99 -7.95
N ASP A 39 -19.50 3.34 -8.34
CA ASP A 39 -19.16 4.42 -9.28
C ASP A 39 -18.68 3.89 -10.63
N VAL A 40 -18.66 2.56 -10.79
CA VAL A 40 -18.23 1.89 -12.01
C VAL A 40 -19.13 2.26 -13.19
N SER A 41 -18.53 2.54 -14.34
CA SER A 41 -19.25 2.79 -15.60
C SER A 41 -20.03 1.54 -16.02
N GLY A 42 -21.35 1.69 -16.22
CA GLY A 42 -22.24 0.57 -16.51
C GLY A 42 -22.77 -0.17 -15.27
N SER A 43 -22.56 0.39 -14.06
CA SER A 43 -23.21 -0.09 -12.84
C SER A 43 -24.74 -0.07 -12.97
N GLN A 44 -25.40 -0.95 -12.22
CA GLN A 44 -26.86 -0.98 -12.15
C GLN A 44 -27.40 0.37 -11.68
N SER A 45 -28.63 0.72 -12.04
CA SER A 45 -29.29 1.95 -11.57
C SER A 45 -29.37 2.03 -10.04
N THR A 46 -29.35 0.88 -9.36
CA THR A 46 -29.35 0.76 -7.90
C THR A 46 -28.00 1.09 -7.27
N LYS A 47 -26.90 1.11 -8.04
CA LYS A 47 -25.52 1.27 -7.57
C LYS A 47 -25.11 0.29 -6.45
N GLU A 48 -25.75 -0.88 -6.41
CA GLU A 48 -25.42 -1.95 -5.48
C GLU A 48 -24.19 -2.73 -5.95
N HIS A 49 -23.45 -3.26 -4.99
CA HIS A 49 -22.23 -4.03 -5.24
C HIS A 49 -22.52 -5.51 -5.36
N THR A 50 -21.78 -6.18 -6.25
CA THR A 50 -21.64 -7.63 -6.24
C THR A 50 -20.29 -7.96 -5.63
N TRP A 51 -20.30 -8.69 -4.52
CA TRP A 51 -19.09 -8.94 -3.72
C TRP A 51 -18.40 -10.25 -4.14
N GLU A 52 -17.07 -10.21 -4.16
CA GLU A 52 -16.22 -11.39 -4.34
C GLU A 52 -15.18 -11.47 -3.23
N ARG A 53 -14.49 -12.61 -3.13
CA ARG A 53 -13.48 -12.81 -2.08
C ARG A 53 -12.29 -11.88 -2.31
N GLY A 54 -12.04 -11.00 -1.34
CA GLY A 54 -10.89 -10.11 -1.34
C GLY A 54 -9.56 -10.83 -1.07
N LYS A 55 -8.47 -10.18 -1.46
CA LYS A 55 -7.08 -10.56 -1.20
C LYS A 55 -6.40 -9.52 -0.30
N VAL A 56 -5.22 -9.85 0.21
CA VAL A 56 -4.41 -8.93 1.04
C VAL A 56 -4.07 -7.63 0.30
N GLU A 57 -3.83 -7.70 -1.01
CA GLU A 57 -3.55 -6.52 -1.85
C GLU A 57 -4.69 -5.49 -1.88
N HIS A 58 -5.94 -5.90 -1.59
CA HIS A 58 -7.08 -4.98 -1.46
C HIS A 58 -7.15 -4.31 -0.09
N LEU A 59 -6.51 -4.89 0.94
CA LEU A 59 -6.46 -4.31 2.29
C LEU A 59 -5.22 -3.42 2.47
N LEU A 60 -4.10 -3.86 1.87
CA LEU A 60 -2.78 -3.24 1.94
C LEU A 60 -2.24 -3.03 0.53
N PRO A 61 -2.68 -1.96 -0.18
CA PRO A 61 -2.10 -1.63 -1.46
C PRO A 61 -0.62 -1.30 -1.28
N VAL A 62 0.21 -1.95 -2.08
CA VAL A 62 1.65 -1.70 -2.09
C VAL A 62 1.94 -0.60 -3.09
N VAL A 63 2.66 0.43 -2.64
CA VAL A 63 3.18 1.49 -3.49
C VAL A 63 4.67 1.28 -3.66
N ASP A 64 5.12 1.16 -4.91
CA ASP A 64 6.53 0.87 -5.22
C ASP A 64 7.32 2.13 -5.53
N SER A 65 8.60 2.12 -5.15
CA SER A 65 9.62 3.09 -5.51
C SER A 65 10.72 2.39 -6.31
N PHE A 66 11.42 3.12 -7.18
CA PHE A 66 12.67 2.60 -7.71
C PHE A 66 13.71 2.50 -6.59
N HIS A 67 14.42 1.38 -6.57
CA HIS A 67 15.53 1.17 -5.66
C HIS A 67 16.73 2.04 -6.05
N LEU A 68 17.32 2.76 -5.09
CA LEU A 68 18.48 3.62 -5.33
C LEU A 68 19.74 3.03 -4.69
N TYR A 69 20.60 2.39 -5.52
CA TYR A 69 21.93 1.94 -5.08
C TYR A 69 22.76 3.09 -4.50
N ASP A 70 22.70 4.29 -5.09
CA ASP A 70 23.33 5.50 -4.54
C ASP A 70 22.31 6.63 -4.49
N ARG A 71 21.73 6.86 -3.30
CA ARG A 71 20.76 7.93 -3.04
C ARG A 71 21.25 9.33 -3.40
N SER A 72 22.56 9.56 -3.33
CA SER A 72 23.15 10.85 -3.65
C SER A 72 23.48 11.00 -5.13
N GLY A 73 23.35 9.90 -5.89
CA GLY A 73 23.57 9.83 -7.31
C GLY A 73 22.50 10.52 -8.14
N ARG A 74 22.45 10.16 -9.42
CA ARG A 74 21.44 10.68 -10.35
C ARG A 74 20.11 9.93 -10.16
N ALA A 75 19.02 10.64 -10.41
CA ALA A 75 17.70 10.04 -10.48
C ALA A 75 17.61 9.01 -11.62
N VAL A 76 16.81 7.97 -11.42
CA VAL A 76 16.51 6.95 -12.43
C VAL A 76 15.91 7.61 -13.66
N SER A 77 16.54 7.39 -14.81
CA SER A 77 16.13 7.89 -16.12
C SER A 77 15.09 6.98 -16.77
N HIS A 78 14.41 7.49 -17.79
CA HIS A 78 13.40 6.70 -18.51
C HIS A 78 13.97 5.45 -19.19
N ASP A 79 15.20 5.53 -19.70
CA ASP A 79 15.82 4.46 -20.49
C ASP A 79 16.24 3.27 -19.61
N GLU A 80 16.65 3.52 -18.37
CA GLU A 80 17.08 2.49 -17.43
C GLU A 80 15.94 1.96 -16.54
N ARG A 81 14.70 2.42 -16.73
CA ARG A 81 13.55 2.05 -15.86
C ARG A 81 13.29 0.54 -15.78
N LEU A 82 13.66 -0.22 -16.81
CA LEU A 82 13.48 -1.67 -16.87
C LEU A 82 14.69 -2.43 -16.30
N GLN A 83 15.78 -1.72 -16.01
CA GLN A 83 17.02 -2.26 -15.46
C GLN A 83 17.15 -1.99 -13.96
N VAL A 84 16.30 -1.12 -13.41
CA VAL A 84 16.29 -0.76 -12.00
C VAL A 84 15.09 -1.40 -11.34
N ASP A 85 15.34 -2.12 -10.25
CA ASP A 85 14.29 -2.77 -9.48
C ASP A 85 13.30 -1.77 -8.90
N ARG A 86 12.05 -2.21 -8.84
CA ARG A 86 10.98 -1.54 -8.11
C ARG A 86 10.66 -2.37 -6.89
N ILE A 87 10.68 -1.72 -5.73
CA ILE A 87 10.42 -2.35 -4.43
C ILE A 87 9.43 -1.51 -3.65
N PRO A 88 8.72 -2.06 -2.64
CA PRO A 88 7.79 -1.30 -1.84
C PRO A 88 8.46 -0.05 -1.25
N ALA A 89 7.83 1.12 -1.38
CA ALA A 89 8.39 2.40 -0.94
C ALA A 89 8.74 2.39 0.55
N ILE A 90 7.96 1.70 1.38
CA ILE A 90 8.28 1.51 2.80
C ILE A 90 9.57 0.71 3.01
N VAL A 91 9.84 -0.29 2.16
CA VAL A 91 11.07 -1.10 2.20
C VAL A 91 12.25 -0.27 1.73
N GLU A 92 12.13 0.47 0.63
CA GLU A 92 13.16 1.39 0.17
C GLU A 92 13.47 2.45 1.24
N LEU A 93 12.46 2.99 1.92
CA LEU A 93 12.65 3.94 3.02
C LEU A 93 13.49 3.35 4.15
N CYS A 94 13.21 2.10 4.54
CA CYS A 94 14.01 1.36 5.53
C CYS A 94 15.44 1.13 5.04
N ILE A 95 15.63 0.74 3.77
CA ILE A 95 16.96 0.54 3.19
C ILE A 95 17.78 1.84 3.23
N GLN A 96 17.16 2.95 2.84
CA GLN A 96 17.79 4.26 2.87
C GLN A 96 18.04 4.77 4.31
N ALA A 97 17.32 4.23 5.29
CA ALA A 97 17.54 4.45 6.71
C ALA A 97 18.65 3.60 7.32
N GLY A 98 19.27 2.70 6.55
CA GLY A 98 20.40 1.87 6.99
C GLY A 98 20.05 0.41 7.24
N VAL A 99 18.85 -0.05 6.89
CA VAL A 99 18.57 -1.49 6.85
C VAL A 99 19.27 -2.08 5.63
N ASP A 100 20.04 -3.15 5.84
CA ASP A 100 20.71 -3.85 4.75
C ASP A 100 19.89 -5.07 4.32
N ILE A 101 19.49 -5.08 3.05
CA ILE A 101 18.78 -6.18 2.40
C ILE A 101 19.69 -6.68 1.28
N PRO A 102 20.24 -7.91 1.35
CA PRO A 102 21.22 -8.42 0.38
C PRO A 102 20.74 -8.37 -1.07
N GLU A 103 19.44 -8.56 -1.29
CA GLU A 103 18.79 -8.53 -2.61
C GLU A 103 18.72 -7.11 -3.20
N HIS A 104 18.80 -6.07 -2.35
CA HIS A 104 18.68 -4.66 -2.72
C HIS A 104 19.81 -3.85 -2.08
N PRO A 105 21.06 -4.04 -2.53
CA PRO A 105 22.23 -3.42 -1.92
C PRO A 105 22.21 -1.91 -2.11
N THR A 106 22.59 -1.16 -1.09
CA THR A 106 22.77 0.29 -1.18
C THR A 106 24.18 0.67 -0.75
N ARG A 107 24.80 1.56 -1.52
CA ARG A 107 26.12 2.11 -1.21
C ARG A 107 26.08 2.89 0.11
N ARG A 108 26.81 2.39 1.10
CA ARG A 108 27.08 3.08 2.37
C ARG A 108 28.40 3.82 2.26
N ARG A 109 28.36 5.14 2.42
CA ARG A 109 29.55 5.99 2.24
C ARG A 109 30.23 6.21 3.59
N GLU A 110 31.54 5.91 3.66
CA GLU A 110 32.39 6.24 4.82
C GLU A 110 32.89 7.69 4.76
N TYR A 111 33.00 8.25 3.55
CA TYR A 111 33.52 9.59 3.31
C TYR A 111 32.41 10.57 2.91
N PRO A 112 32.52 11.84 3.29
CA PRO A 112 31.54 12.85 2.95
C PRO A 112 31.49 13.09 1.43
N ILE A 113 30.33 13.51 0.97
CA ILE A 113 30.11 14.01 -0.38
C ILE A 113 29.81 15.51 -0.30
N TYR A 114 30.30 16.27 -1.27
CA TYR A 114 29.92 17.67 -1.43
C TYR A 114 29.30 17.91 -2.79
N ARG A 115 28.28 18.76 -2.82
CA ARG A 115 27.68 19.25 -4.06
C ARG A 115 28.19 20.67 -4.32
N VAL A 116 29.13 20.80 -5.25
CA VAL A 116 29.74 22.09 -5.60
C VAL A 116 29.31 22.44 -7.03
N ALA A 117 28.58 23.55 -7.19
CA ALA A 117 28.06 24.00 -8.49
C ALA A 117 27.32 22.90 -9.29
N GLY A 118 26.52 22.08 -8.60
CA GLY A 118 25.74 21.00 -9.21
C GLY A 118 26.53 19.72 -9.53
N ARG A 119 27.86 19.72 -9.36
CA ARG A 119 28.70 18.52 -9.47
C ARG A 119 28.84 17.85 -8.11
N LEU A 120 28.69 16.53 -8.06
CA LEU A 120 28.94 15.74 -6.87
C LEU A 120 30.42 15.39 -6.80
N ILE A 121 31.09 15.83 -5.75
CA ILE A 121 32.48 15.50 -5.44
C ILE A 121 32.45 14.37 -4.42
N ASP A 122 32.95 13.21 -4.84
CA ASP A 122 33.03 11.99 -4.05
C ASP A 122 34.46 11.83 -3.50
N PHE A 123 34.66 12.03 -2.21
CA PHE A 123 36.00 12.01 -1.59
C PHE A 123 36.59 10.61 -1.51
N GLU A 124 35.75 9.58 -1.53
CA GLU A 124 36.18 8.19 -1.61
C GLU A 124 36.92 7.92 -2.92
N LYS A 125 36.47 8.51 -4.04
CA LYS A 125 37.18 8.40 -5.33
C LYS A 125 38.51 9.16 -5.38
N ARG A 126 38.68 10.13 -4.47
CA ARG A 126 39.89 10.99 -4.40
C ARG A 126 40.99 10.39 -3.53
N PHE A 127 40.62 9.49 -2.62
CA PHE A 127 41.53 8.68 -1.81
C PHE A 127 41.18 7.20 -2.01
N PRO A 128 41.52 6.61 -3.17
CA PRO A 128 41.27 5.20 -3.40
C PRO A 128 41.93 4.38 -2.28
N LYS A 129 41.19 3.48 -1.64
CA LYS A 129 41.83 2.41 -0.85
C LYS A 129 42.64 1.57 -1.83
N ASP A 130 43.92 1.36 -1.56
CA ASP A 130 44.72 0.29 -2.18
C ASP A 130 44.12 -1.05 -1.74
N TYR A 131 43.04 -1.47 -2.38
CA TYR A 131 42.46 -2.80 -2.21
C TYR A 131 42.41 -3.47 -3.58
N SER A 132 43.32 -4.44 -3.72
CA SER A 132 43.48 -5.33 -4.86
C SER A 132 42.18 -6.00 -5.28
N SER A 133 42.09 -6.28 -6.58
CA SER A 133 41.13 -7.18 -7.22
C SER A 133 39.69 -6.68 -7.31
N GLY A 134 39.48 -5.76 -8.27
CA GLY A 134 38.20 -5.62 -8.94
C GLY A 134 37.75 -6.96 -9.53
N LYS A 135 36.65 -7.49 -8.98
CA LYS A 135 35.56 -7.89 -9.86
C LYS A 135 34.61 -6.70 -9.84
N ASP A 136 34.47 -6.04 -10.99
CA ASP A 136 33.33 -5.18 -11.24
C ASP A 136 32.08 -5.92 -10.75
N ILE A 137 31.35 -5.33 -9.80
CA ILE A 137 30.03 -5.84 -9.47
C ILE A 137 29.21 -5.57 -10.72
N SER A 138 29.08 -6.59 -11.56
CA SER A 138 28.22 -6.56 -12.73
C SER A 138 26.79 -6.37 -12.22
N ALA A 139 26.21 -5.19 -12.47
CA ALA A 139 24.81 -4.90 -12.21
C ALA A 139 23.85 -5.64 -13.19
N PHE A 140 24.26 -6.80 -13.69
CA PHE A 140 23.50 -7.66 -14.59
C PHE A 140 23.73 -9.12 -14.20
N GLY A 141 22.65 -9.85 -13.90
CA GLY A 141 22.67 -11.31 -13.83
C GLY A 141 22.30 -12.00 -12.52
N PHE A 142 21.61 -11.35 -11.58
CA PHE A 142 21.14 -12.00 -10.33
C PHE A 142 19.78 -12.73 -10.47
N TRP A 143 19.41 -13.21 -11.67
CA TRP A 143 18.09 -13.82 -11.88
C TRP A 143 18.06 -15.36 -11.86
N ASP A 144 19.19 -16.03 -11.61
CA ASP A 144 19.25 -17.49 -11.54
C ASP A 144 19.45 -18.00 -10.10
N THR A 145 18.51 -17.69 -9.22
CA THR A 145 18.20 -18.64 -8.15
C THR A 145 16.69 -18.64 -7.94
N PRO A 146 15.99 -19.73 -8.32
CA PRO A 146 14.59 -19.88 -7.98
C PRO A 146 14.48 -19.80 -6.47
N LEU A 147 13.71 -18.83 -5.97
CA LEU A 147 13.13 -18.88 -4.64
C LEU A 147 12.52 -20.27 -4.47
N LYS A 148 13.22 -21.15 -3.75
CA LYS A 148 12.61 -22.35 -3.22
C LYS A 148 11.53 -21.85 -2.28
N SER A 149 10.31 -21.81 -2.80
CA SER A 149 9.09 -21.79 -2.00
C SER A 149 9.14 -23.04 -1.13
N GLY A 150 9.72 -22.87 0.06
CA GLY A 150 9.68 -23.85 1.12
C GLY A 150 8.24 -23.93 1.58
N GLY A 151 7.46 -24.75 0.89
CA GLY A 151 6.11 -25.09 1.24
C GLY A 151 6.09 -25.67 2.64
N VAL A 152 5.41 -24.98 3.54
CA VAL A 152 4.75 -25.58 4.68
C VAL A 152 3.39 -24.90 4.75
N GLU A 153 2.46 -25.34 3.89
CA GLU A 153 1.04 -25.20 4.16
C GLU A 153 0.72 -26.08 5.38
N LYS A 154 1.00 -25.55 6.57
CA LYS A 154 0.37 -26.06 7.78
C LYS A 154 -1.00 -25.41 7.83
N ASN A 155 -2.03 -26.21 7.54
CA ASN A 155 -3.39 -25.92 7.97
C ASN A 155 -3.33 -25.64 9.48
N LEU A 156 -3.35 -24.36 9.85
CA LEU A 156 -3.47 -23.94 11.23
C LEU A 156 -4.96 -23.96 11.53
N ASP A 157 -5.42 -25.03 12.18
CA ASP A 157 -6.66 -25.01 12.95
C ASP A 157 -6.43 -24.04 14.13
N LEU A 158 -6.60 -22.75 13.85
CA LEU A 158 -6.40 -21.66 14.81
C LEU A 158 -7.51 -21.73 15.87
N LEU A 159 -7.13 -22.04 17.11
CA LEU A 159 -8.02 -21.78 18.26
C LEU A 159 -8.38 -20.29 18.28
N SER A 160 -9.59 -19.95 18.72
CA SER A 160 -10.09 -18.57 18.78
C SER A 160 -9.16 -17.59 19.54
N ASP A 161 -8.43 -18.09 20.54
CA ASP A 161 -7.42 -17.30 21.27
C ASP A 161 -6.21 -16.92 20.41
N ASP A 162 -5.88 -17.76 19.41
CA ASP A 162 -4.77 -17.51 18.49
C ASP A 162 -5.14 -16.41 17.49
N ILE A 163 -6.38 -16.41 16.98
CA ILE A 163 -6.87 -15.39 16.03
C ILE A 163 -6.86 -13.99 16.66
N LYS A 164 -7.40 -13.86 17.87
CA LYS A 164 -7.38 -12.58 18.59
C LYS A 164 -5.95 -12.14 18.89
N GLY A 165 -5.10 -13.04 19.36
CA GLY A 165 -3.69 -12.74 19.62
C GLY A 165 -2.92 -12.30 18.36
N PHE A 166 -3.20 -12.91 17.20
CA PHE A 166 -2.65 -12.46 15.92
C PHE A 166 -3.16 -11.09 15.51
N ALA A 167 -4.45 -10.81 15.73
CA ALA A 167 -5.04 -9.52 15.43
C ALA A 167 -4.45 -8.39 16.29
N GLU A 168 -4.24 -8.63 17.59
CA GLU A 168 -3.58 -7.67 18.49
C GLU A 168 -2.13 -7.39 18.07
N LYS A 169 -1.36 -8.43 17.75
CA LYS A 169 0.01 -8.28 17.20
C LYS A 169 0.01 -7.56 15.86
N GLY A 170 -0.98 -7.84 15.01
CA GLY A 170 -1.17 -7.18 13.72
C GLY A 170 -1.45 -5.68 13.88
N MET A 171 -2.32 -5.32 14.82
CA MET A 171 -2.62 -3.92 15.16
C MET A 171 -1.36 -3.20 15.63
N GLU A 172 -0.61 -3.79 16.57
CA GLU A 172 0.65 -3.21 17.06
C GLU A 172 1.67 -3.03 15.91
N ALA A 173 1.82 -4.05 15.06
CA ALA A 173 2.74 -4.00 13.92
C ALA A 173 2.34 -2.89 12.92
N TRP A 174 1.04 -2.73 12.65
CA TRP A 174 0.50 -1.69 11.77
C TRP A 174 0.80 -0.28 12.31
N GLU A 175 0.50 -0.03 13.58
CA GLU A 175 0.75 1.26 14.22
C GLU A 175 2.24 1.58 14.33
N LYS A 176 3.05 0.57 14.67
CA LYS A 176 4.52 0.68 14.72
C LYS A 176 5.12 0.96 13.35
N MET A 177 4.63 0.30 12.31
CA MET A 177 5.07 0.54 10.92
C MET A 177 4.74 1.98 10.49
N ARG A 178 3.50 2.44 10.67
CA ARG A 178 3.10 3.81 10.28
C ARG A 178 3.86 4.87 11.06
N SER A 179 3.94 4.73 12.39
CA SER A 179 4.67 5.69 13.24
C SER A 179 6.18 5.70 12.98
N GLY A 180 6.77 4.53 12.72
CA GLY A 180 8.17 4.39 12.31
C GLY A 180 8.43 5.06 10.97
N ALA A 181 7.58 4.82 9.98
CA ALA A 181 7.65 5.45 8.66
C ALA A 181 7.58 6.98 8.76
N ILE A 182 6.63 7.53 9.53
CA ILE A 182 6.54 8.98 9.77
C ILE A 182 7.85 9.54 10.31
N LYS A 183 8.46 8.87 11.31
CA LYS A 183 9.76 9.29 11.88
C LYS A 183 10.90 9.21 10.86
N LEU A 184 10.90 8.20 9.98
CA LEU A 184 11.90 8.09 8.91
C LEU A 184 11.73 9.19 7.86
N MET A 185 10.49 9.52 7.48
CA MET A 185 10.19 10.57 6.50
C MET A 185 10.64 11.96 6.97
N GLN A 186 10.70 12.21 8.29
CA GLN A 186 11.27 13.44 8.85
C GLN A 186 12.78 13.62 8.55
N LYS A 187 13.51 12.51 8.33
CA LYS A 187 14.96 12.53 8.05
C LYS A 187 15.27 12.26 6.59
N TYR A 188 14.44 11.45 5.95
CA TYR A 188 14.66 10.94 4.62
C TYR A 188 13.54 11.42 3.70
N ALA A 189 13.91 12.28 2.76
CA ALA A 189 12.99 12.76 1.73
C ALA A 189 12.34 11.58 0.97
N VAL A 190 11.03 11.72 0.77
CA VAL A 190 10.19 10.87 -0.08
C VAL A 190 9.35 11.81 -0.94
N GLN A 191 9.28 11.51 -2.23
CA GLN A 191 8.57 12.31 -3.22
C GLN A 191 7.36 11.54 -3.72
N THR A 192 6.22 12.21 -3.84
CA THR A 192 5.01 11.67 -4.48
C THR A 192 4.65 12.52 -5.69
N CYS A 193 4.01 11.95 -6.70
CA CYS A 193 3.50 12.71 -7.83
C CYS A 193 2.14 13.33 -7.47
N GLY A 194 1.96 14.64 -7.64
CA GLY A 194 0.69 15.33 -7.35
C GLY A 194 -0.49 14.95 -8.26
N TYR A 195 -0.30 14.04 -9.22
CA TYR A 195 -1.35 13.64 -10.16
C TYR A 195 -1.60 12.13 -10.24
N CYS A 196 -0.64 11.29 -9.86
CA CYS A 196 -0.78 9.83 -9.87
C CYS A 196 -0.13 9.23 -8.63
N SER A 197 -0.43 7.98 -8.32
CA SER A 197 0.08 7.25 -7.15
C SER A 197 1.57 6.85 -7.24
N GLU A 198 2.38 7.59 -7.98
CA GLU A 198 3.81 7.29 -8.15
C GLU A 198 4.60 7.89 -6.99
N VAL A 199 5.46 7.07 -6.35
CA VAL A 199 6.29 7.48 -5.22
C VAL A 199 7.75 7.16 -5.51
N GLN A 200 8.65 8.04 -5.08
CA GLN A 200 10.08 7.83 -5.09
C GLN A 200 10.66 8.18 -3.73
N VAL A 201 11.27 7.21 -3.07
CA VAL A 201 12.08 7.46 -1.89
C VAL A 201 13.43 8.03 -2.35
N GLY A 202 13.84 9.15 -1.76
CA GLY A 202 15.05 9.86 -2.12
C GLY A 202 14.87 11.38 -2.18
N PRO A 203 15.98 12.13 -2.29
CA PRO A 203 15.95 13.59 -2.35
C PRO A 203 15.31 14.14 -3.62
N ASN A 204 15.24 13.35 -4.69
CA ASN A 204 14.65 13.74 -5.96
C ASN A 204 13.77 12.60 -6.47
N GLY A 205 12.69 12.97 -7.15
CA GLY A 205 11.90 12.01 -7.91
C GLY A 205 12.62 11.50 -9.16
N HIS A 206 12.17 10.36 -9.68
CA HIS A 206 12.73 9.80 -10.92
C HIS A 206 12.35 10.63 -12.16
N ARG A 207 13.08 10.40 -13.25
CA ARG A 207 12.88 11.07 -14.56
C ARG A 207 12.14 10.18 -15.57
N VAL A 208 11.64 9.03 -15.15
CA VAL A 208 10.80 8.17 -15.99
C VAL A 208 9.53 8.91 -16.43
N ARG A 209 9.26 8.91 -17.73
CA ARG A 209 8.08 9.54 -18.35
C ARG A 209 6.91 8.56 -18.46
N GLN A 210 6.33 8.17 -17.33
CA GLN A 210 5.24 7.17 -17.28
C GLN A 210 4.01 7.62 -16.50
N CYS A 211 3.89 8.92 -16.18
CA CYS A 211 2.70 9.45 -15.56
C CYS A 211 1.52 9.26 -16.52
N GLN A 212 0.48 8.55 -16.07
CA GLN A 212 -0.74 8.30 -16.86
C GLN A 212 -1.92 9.17 -16.43
N ALA A 213 -1.71 10.09 -15.49
CA ALA A 213 -2.76 10.95 -14.98
C ALA A 213 -3.38 11.86 -16.07
N PHE A 214 -4.48 12.52 -15.73
CA PHE A 214 -5.15 13.46 -16.61
C PHE A 214 -4.17 14.50 -17.17
N LYS A 215 -4.28 14.78 -18.48
CA LYS A 215 -3.39 15.68 -19.24
C LYS A 215 -1.90 15.32 -19.20
N HIS A 216 -1.51 14.06 -18.98
CA HIS A 216 -0.11 13.65 -19.02
C HIS A 216 0.57 13.88 -20.38
N GLN A 217 -0.17 13.82 -21.49
CA GLN A 217 0.35 14.09 -22.84
C GLN A 217 0.91 15.51 -22.96
N MET A 218 0.28 16.50 -22.31
CA MET A 218 0.77 17.89 -22.27
C MET A 218 2.04 18.05 -21.42
N ARG A 219 2.36 17.07 -20.58
CA ARG A 219 3.53 17.03 -19.70
C ARG A 219 4.55 15.99 -20.18
N ASP A 220 4.36 15.44 -21.38
CA ASP A 220 5.23 14.40 -21.95
C ASP A 220 5.44 13.21 -20.99
N GLY A 221 4.36 12.80 -20.30
CA GLY A 221 4.40 11.70 -19.33
C GLY A 221 5.24 11.96 -18.07
N GLN A 222 5.73 13.18 -17.83
CA GLN A 222 6.55 13.50 -16.66
C GLN A 222 5.72 13.53 -15.37
N HIS A 223 6.36 13.32 -14.24
CA HIS A 223 5.75 13.42 -12.92
C HIS A 223 5.91 14.84 -12.36
N ALA A 224 4.95 15.29 -11.57
CA ALA A 224 5.05 16.54 -10.82
C ALA A 224 5.31 16.19 -9.36
N TRP A 225 6.58 16.21 -8.97
CA TRP A 225 7.03 15.77 -7.66
C TRP A 225 6.72 16.81 -6.58
N GLN A 226 6.23 16.32 -5.45
CA GLN A 226 6.02 17.07 -4.22
C GLN A 226 6.43 16.21 -3.01
N GLU A 227 6.52 16.83 -1.84
CA GLU A 227 6.78 16.11 -0.60
C GLU A 227 5.65 15.12 -0.29
N SER A 228 6.02 13.90 0.06
CA SER A 228 5.11 12.79 0.34
C SER A 228 4.58 12.86 1.77
N THR A 229 3.35 12.38 1.96
CA THR A 229 2.77 12.06 3.27
C THR A 229 2.84 10.56 3.56
N ILE A 230 2.52 10.14 4.78
CA ILE A 230 2.48 8.73 5.15
C ILE A 230 1.46 7.95 4.31
N ASP A 231 0.36 8.57 3.92
CA ASP A 231 -0.71 7.93 3.15
C ASP A 231 -0.33 7.76 1.67
N ASP A 232 0.69 8.46 1.17
CA ASP A 232 1.25 8.17 -0.15
C ASP A 232 2.13 6.91 -0.13
N VAL A 233 2.85 6.66 0.98
CA VAL A 233 3.77 5.52 1.14
C VAL A 233 3.02 4.26 1.59
N VAL A 234 2.04 4.44 2.48
CA VAL A 234 1.20 3.37 3.04
C VAL A 234 -0.27 3.81 2.95
N PRO A 235 -0.87 3.74 1.75
CA PRO A 235 -2.21 4.23 1.51
C PRO A 235 -3.25 3.44 2.32
N PRO A 236 -4.06 4.12 3.16
CA PRO A 236 -5.15 3.48 3.87
C PRO A 236 -6.32 3.23 2.90
N VAL A 237 -6.83 2.00 2.88
CA VAL A 237 -8.10 1.67 2.24
C VAL A 237 -9.20 1.82 3.27
N TYR A 238 -10.06 2.82 3.16
CA TYR A 238 -11.14 3.01 4.14
C TYR A 238 -12.37 2.16 3.81
N VAL A 239 -12.85 1.42 4.80
CA VAL A 239 -14.06 0.60 4.74
C VAL A 239 -15.06 1.08 5.79
N TRP A 240 -16.34 0.76 5.60
CA TRP A 240 -17.37 1.04 6.60
C TRP A 240 -17.11 0.22 7.86
N HIS A 241 -17.11 0.90 9.01
CA HIS A 241 -16.92 0.27 10.30
C HIS A 241 -18.18 -0.49 10.71
N VAL A 242 -18.06 -1.78 11.03
CA VAL A 242 -19.19 -2.62 11.47
C VAL A 242 -19.13 -2.74 12.99
N ARG A 243 -20.12 -2.14 13.68
CA ARG A 243 -20.23 -2.20 15.14
C ARG A 243 -20.69 -3.60 15.58
N ASP A 244 -20.02 -4.12 16.60
CA ASP A 244 -20.31 -5.40 17.27
C ASP A 244 -20.30 -6.64 16.35
N HIS A 245 -20.13 -7.82 16.95
CA HIS A 245 -20.18 -9.11 16.24
C HIS A 245 -21.61 -9.55 15.87
N HIS A 246 -22.61 -8.67 16.01
CA HIS A 246 -24.00 -8.95 15.67
C HIS A 246 -24.24 -8.64 14.17
N PRO A 247 -25.06 -9.44 13.48
CA PRO A 247 -25.23 -9.33 12.03
C PRO A 247 -26.15 -8.15 11.67
N VAL A 248 -25.71 -6.92 11.94
CA VAL A 248 -26.38 -5.72 11.45
C VAL A 248 -25.80 -5.42 10.07
N VAL A 249 -26.63 -5.62 9.04
CA VAL A 249 -26.28 -5.26 7.68
C VAL A 249 -26.34 -3.75 7.54
N LEU A 250 -25.21 -3.12 7.20
CA LEU A 250 -25.17 -1.69 6.94
C LEU A 250 -25.97 -1.36 5.68
N VAL A 251 -26.93 -0.45 5.79
CA VAL A 251 -27.87 -0.09 4.71
C VAL A 251 -27.62 1.34 4.22
N ASP A 252 -27.92 1.61 2.94
CA ASP A 252 -27.64 2.91 2.33
C ASP A 252 -28.33 4.10 3.03
N ALA A 253 -29.54 3.88 3.56
CA ALA A 253 -30.32 4.92 4.23
C ALA A 253 -29.55 5.53 5.41
N LEU A 254 -28.95 4.67 6.24
CA LEU A 254 -28.25 5.06 7.45
C LEU A 254 -26.75 5.39 7.23
N LYS A 255 -26.26 5.44 5.99
CA LYS A 255 -24.83 5.64 5.69
C LYS A 255 -24.22 6.89 6.32
N ARG A 256 -25.03 7.93 6.54
CA ARG A 256 -24.61 9.19 7.17
C ARG A 256 -24.29 9.07 8.65
N TYR A 257 -24.68 7.97 9.30
CA TYR A 257 -24.42 7.70 10.71
C TYR A 257 -23.23 6.76 10.93
N TYR A 258 -22.84 5.99 9.90
CA TYR A 258 -21.74 5.06 10.00
C TYR A 258 -20.38 5.76 9.95
N GLY A 259 -19.44 5.23 10.72
CA GLY A 259 -18.02 5.56 10.62
C GLY A 259 -17.28 4.68 9.62
N LYS A 260 -15.99 4.95 9.50
CA LYS A 260 -15.06 4.19 8.66
C LYS A 260 -13.78 3.87 9.42
N LEU A 261 -13.10 2.82 8.98
CA LEU A 261 -11.77 2.46 9.44
C LEU A 261 -10.89 2.07 8.26
N PRO A 262 -9.55 2.20 8.36
CA PRO A 262 -8.67 1.51 7.43
C PRO A 262 -8.96 0.01 7.45
N ALA A 263 -9.01 -0.65 6.30
CA ALA A 263 -9.45 -2.03 6.13
C ALA A 263 -8.64 -3.02 6.98
N VAL A 264 -7.36 -2.72 7.16
CA VAL A 264 -6.44 -3.48 8.01
C VAL A 264 -6.82 -3.37 9.49
N VAL A 265 -7.18 -2.17 9.93
CA VAL A 265 -7.61 -1.89 11.29
C VAL A 265 -8.97 -2.54 11.55
N GLU A 266 -9.91 -2.41 10.61
CA GLU A 266 -11.21 -3.10 10.66
C GLU A 266 -11.02 -4.62 10.70
N LEU A 267 -10.07 -5.18 9.94
CA LEU A 267 -9.81 -6.62 9.93
C LEU A 267 -9.37 -7.11 11.32
N PHE A 268 -8.45 -6.40 11.96
CA PHE A 268 -8.00 -6.75 13.30
C PHE A 268 -9.10 -6.52 14.34
N ALA A 269 -9.88 -5.44 14.22
CA ALA A 269 -11.01 -5.16 15.08
C ALA A 269 -12.07 -6.28 15.02
N GLN A 270 -12.45 -6.71 13.81
CA GLN A 270 -13.39 -7.82 13.58
C GLN A 270 -12.86 -9.16 14.11
N ALA A 271 -11.54 -9.29 14.29
CA ALA A 271 -10.90 -10.44 14.91
C ALA A 271 -10.73 -10.29 16.44
N GLY A 272 -11.23 -9.22 17.05
CA GLY A 272 -11.26 -8.99 18.49
C GLY A 272 -10.10 -8.15 19.04
N ALA A 273 -9.27 -7.55 18.18
CA ALA A 273 -8.25 -6.60 18.62
C ALA A 273 -8.89 -5.26 19.03
N LYS A 274 -8.33 -4.61 20.05
CA LYS A 274 -8.75 -3.26 20.43
C LYS A 274 -8.25 -2.24 19.43
N VAL A 275 -9.12 -1.33 19.01
CA VAL A 275 -8.76 -0.22 18.14
C VAL A 275 -8.23 0.93 19.00
N GLY A 276 -7.13 1.55 18.57
CA GLY A 276 -6.53 2.68 19.28
C GLY A 276 -7.37 3.96 19.20
N GLU A 277 -7.27 4.81 20.22
CA GLU A 277 -8.08 6.05 20.38
C GLU A 277 -7.97 7.02 19.19
N SER A 278 -6.86 6.97 18.45
CA SER A 278 -6.64 7.80 17.26
C SER A 278 -7.69 7.59 16.16
N TYR A 279 -8.42 6.47 16.18
CA TYR A 279 -9.45 6.15 15.20
C TYR A 279 -10.87 6.51 15.65
N ASN A 280 -11.09 6.88 16.92
CA ASN A 280 -12.42 7.11 17.49
C ASN A 280 -13.25 8.10 16.65
N GLY A 281 -12.63 9.20 16.19
CA GLY A 281 -13.31 10.20 15.36
C GLY A 281 -13.73 9.68 13.98
N VAL A 282 -13.04 8.69 13.42
CA VAL A 282 -13.37 8.10 12.12
C VAL A 282 -14.39 6.96 12.29
N MET A 283 -14.31 6.19 13.38
CA MET A 283 -15.27 5.15 13.75
C MET A 283 -16.66 5.71 14.08
N ARG A 284 -16.72 6.98 14.52
CA ARG A 284 -17.95 7.66 14.92
C ARG A 284 -18.72 6.89 15.98
N GLU A 285 -18.04 6.29 16.95
CA GLU A 285 -18.70 5.57 18.06
C GLU A 285 -19.54 6.49 18.95
N ASP A 286 -19.26 7.80 18.92
CA ASP A 286 -20.01 8.86 19.59
C ASP A 286 -21.37 9.16 18.95
N VAL A 287 -21.65 8.62 17.76
CA VAL A 287 -22.91 8.82 17.04
C VAL A 287 -23.85 7.64 17.28
N VAL A 288 -25.03 7.88 17.84
CA VAL A 288 -26.08 6.87 17.91
C VAL A 288 -26.67 6.65 16.52
N VAL A 289 -26.71 5.39 16.06
CA VAL A 289 -27.35 5.04 14.79
C VAL A 289 -28.84 4.87 15.06
N PRO A 290 -29.72 5.66 14.41
CA PRO A 290 -31.16 5.56 14.61
C PRO A 290 -31.71 4.29 13.95
N GLU A 291 -32.90 3.86 14.39
CA GLU A 291 -33.67 2.87 13.64
C GLU A 291 -34.19 3.45 12.31
N LEU A 292 -34.59 2.57 11.38
CA LEU A 292 -34.98 2.98 10.02
C LEU A 292 -36.27 3.81 9.97
N ASP A 293 -37.14 3.67 10.95
CA ASP A 293 -38.34 4.47 11.13
C ASP A 293 -38.02 5.81 11.82
N GLU A 294 -37.14 5.81 12.82
CA GLU A 294 -36.64 7.01 13.47
C GLU A 294 -35.93 7.96 12.49
N GLU A 295 -35.17 7.42 11.54
CA GLU A 295 -34.48 8.23 10.53
C GLU A 295 -35.45 9.12 9.75
N LYS A 296 -36.65 8.61 9.45
CA LYS A 296 -37.67 9.35 8.69
C LYS A 296 -38.27 10.53 9.47
N LEU A 297 -38.04 10.58 10.78
CA LEU A 297 -38.50 11.64 11.68
C LEU A 297 -37.49 12.79 11.80
N VAL A 298 -36.26 12.60 11.31
CA VAL A 298 -35.19 13.60 11.34
C VAL A 298 -35.33 14.54 10.12
N VAL A 299 -35.87 15.74 10.36
CA VAL A 299 -36.07 16.83 9.37
C VAL A 299 -34.75 17.53 9.03
#